data_AF-A0A5N6XHR6-F1
#
_entry.id   AF-A0A5N6XHR6-F1
#
_cell.length_a   1.000
_cell.length_b   1.000
_cell.length_c   1.000
_cell.angle_alpha   90.00
_cell.angle_beta   90.00
_cell.angle_gamma   90.00
#
_symmetry.space_group_name_H-M   'P 1'
#
loop_
_entity.id
_entity.type
_entity.pdbx_description
1 polymer ?
#
loop_
_entity_poly.entity_id
_entity_poly.type
_entity_poly.pdbx_seq_one_letter_code
_entity_poly.pdbx_strand_id
1 'polypeptide(L)'
;MAAAEHAITIKNDMSMELPTLPPNQGVEAFKDIMFGSTAGMAGKVIEYPFDTVKVRLQSQPDHLPLRYKGPIDCFRQSFQADGFRGLYRGLSAPMAGAAIENSCLFWSYRMIQDVLKSTYYSSTDPLPFSALLVSGAASGSITSLALTPVELIKCKMQVPLEGVNTRAAGPLALVASIFRQDGILGFWRGQLGTLIRETGGGAAWFGGYEGVSALFRAYPTSASKNSSEHQSASLPLYQQMIAGAAAGISYNFLFYPADTIKSRMQTEDITHGSINGQRQTFWGAGKALWKQQGLKALYRGCGITCARSAPSSAFIFTELQTLASKAIAAKATAYCPYSKFRVGACILTQSGEYIVGANVENASYPVGTCAERVAFGTAVVAGYHDFKAIAVATDSNPPASPCGMCRQFMNEFTTPSFPIYMYGSEGTCTIKTMRELLPDSFGPEDFSKERVQAS
;
A
#
# COMPACT_ATOMS: atom_id res chain seq x y z
N MET A 1 -46.15 -11.82 -16.92
CA MET A 1 -45.12 -12.40 -17.81
C MET A 1 -44.27 -11.25 -18.34
N ALA A 2 -42.96 -11.49 -18.44
CA ALA A 2 -41.88 -10.56 -18.83
C ALA A 2 -41.35 -9.62 -17.73
N ALA A 3 -40.68 -10.22 -16.75
CA ALA A 3 -39.54 -9.62 -16.08
C ALA A 3 -38.36 -10.59 -16.31
N ALA A 4 -37.40 -10.22 -17.14
CA ALA A 4 -36.18 -10.98 -17.36
C ALA A 4 -35.04 -10.07 -17.84
N GLU A 5 -33.89 -10.24 -17.18
CA GLU A 5 -32.54 -10.13 -17.72
C GLU A 5 -31.93 -8.75 -17.99
N HIS A 6 -31.40 -8.15 -16.92
CA HIS A 6 -30.14 -7.40 -16.98
C HIS A 6 -29.09 -8.12 -16.13
N ALA A 7 -28.60 -9.25 -16.66
CA ALA A 7 -27.40 -9.90 -16.16
C ALA A 7 -26.19 -9.08 -16.62
N ILE A 8 -25.47 -8.50 -15.67
CA ILE A 8 -24.17 -7.88 -15.89
C ILE A 8 -23.18 -9.03 -16.15
N THR A 9 -22.93 -9.33 -17.42
CA THR A 9 -21.93 -10.31 -17.83
C THR A 9 -20.54 -9.71 -17.59
N ILE A 10 -19.96 -9.99 -16.43
CA ILE A 10 -18.55 -9.73 -16.14
C ILE A 10 -17.73 -10.68 -17.03
N LYS A 11 -17.21 -10.16 -18.16
CA LYS A 11 -16.26 -10.90 -18.99
C LYS A 11 -14.98 -11.16 -18.18
N ASN A 12 -14.56 -12.42 -18.15
CA ASN A 12 -13.47 -12.97 -17.35
C ASN A 12 -12.05 -12.68 -17.91
N ASP A 13 -11.92 -11.80 -18.91
CA ASP A 13 -10.64 -11.54 -19.60
C ASP A 13 -9.95 -10.28 -19.07
N MET A 14 -9.60 -10.28 -17.78
CA MET A 14 -8.68 -9.29 -17.21
C MET A 14 -7.51 -10.04 -16.55
N SER A 15 -6.49 -10.30 -17.36
CA SER A 15 -5.18 -10.73 -16.91
C SER A 15 -4.52 -9.58 -16.16
N MET A 16 -4.49 -9.70 -14.83
CA MET A 16 -3.72 -8.82 -13.95
C MET A 16 -2.25 -9.26 -14.03
N GLU A 17 -1.43 -8.52 -14.75
CA GLU A 17 0.02 -8.61 -14.61
C GLU A 17 0.44 -7.86 -13.34
N LEU A 18 0.36 -8.55 -12.20
CA LEU A 18 1.23 -8.22 -11.08
C LEU A 18 2.68 -8.53 -11.50
N PRO A 19 3.68 -7.77 -11.01
CA PRO A 19 5.07 -8.07 -11.29
C PRO A 19 5.37 -9.50 -10.81
N THR A 20 5.44 -10.44 -11.74
CA THR A 20 6.04 -11.74 -11.49
C THR A 20 7.51 -11.45 -11.29
N LEU A 21 7.95 -11.43 -10.03
CA LEU A 21 9.37 -11.32 -9.72
C LEU A 21 10.05 -12.55 -10.35
N PRO A 22 10.99 -12.36 -11.28
CA PRO A 22 11.66 -13.46 -11.95
C PRO A 22 12.41 -14.33 -10.94
N PRO A 23 12.60 -15.63 -11.23
CA PRO A 23 13.41 -16.50 -10.40
C PRO A 23 14.87 -16.04 -10.49
N ASN A 24 15.49 -15.81 -9.33
CA ASN A 24 16.84 -15.29 -9.09
C ASN A 24 17.01 -13.76 -9.20
N GLN A 25 16.91 -13.08 -8.06
CA GLN A 25 18.07 -12.53 -7.34
C GLN A 25 17.63 -12.17 -5.91
N GLY A 26 18.01 -12.97 -4.91
CA GLY A 26 17.64 -12.74 -3.51
C GLY A 26 18.06 -11.37 -2.98
N VAL A 27 19.03 -10.71 -3.63
CA VAL A 27 19.51 -9.36 -3.30
C VAL A 27 18.51 -8.28 -3.72
N GLU A 28 17.88 -8.38 -4.90
CA GLU A 28 16.84 -7.43 -5.33
C GLU A 28 15.56 -7.61 -4.52
N ALA A 29 15.13 -8.85 -4.31
CA ALA A 29 14.01 -9.15 -3.43
C ALA A 29 14.27 -8.63 -2.00
N PHE A 30 15.51 -8.75 -1.51
CA PHE A 30 15.90 -8.19 -0.22
C PHE A 30 15.87 -6.66 -0.21
N LYS A 31 16.37 -5.99 -1.26
CA LYS A 31 16.29 -4.53 -1.41
C LYS A 31 14.83 -4.05 -1.42
N ASP A 32 13.96 -4.66 -2.23
CA ASP A 32 12.54 -4.31 -2.30
C ASP A 32 11.82 -4.54 -0.98
N ILE A 33 12.12 -5.65 -0.28
CA ILE A 33 11.59 -5.92 1.06
C ILE A 33 12.08 -4.87 2.07
N MET A 34 13.36 -4.49 2.03
CA MET A 34 13.94 -3.51 2.95
C MET A 34 13.39 -2.09 2.70
N PHE A 35 13.27 -1.67 1.43
CA PHE A 35 12.69 -0.39 1.07
C PHE A 35 11.18 -0.34 1.35
N GLY A 36 10.44 -1.40 0.99
CA GLY A 36 9.02 -1.54 1.31
C GLY A 36 8.77 -1.55 2.83
N SER A 37 9.63 -2.20 3.60
CA SER A 37 9.58 -2.20 5.06
C SER A 37 9.90 -0.82 5.64
N THR A 38 10.90 -0.11 5.12
CA THR A 38 11.27 1.23 5.59
C THR A 38 10.17 2.25 5.30
N ALA A 39 9.58 2.21 4.09
CA ALA A 39 8.44 3.05 3.72
C ALA A 39 7.21 2.74 4.58
N GLY A 40 6.92 1.45 4.82
CA GLY A 40 5.84 1.02 5.72
C GLY A 40 6.05 1.46 7.16
N MET A 41 7.30 1.44 7.65
CA MET A 41 7.66 1.95 8.97
C MET A 41 7.48 3.47 9.07
N ALA A 42 7.97 4.24 8.09
CA ALA A 42 7.79 5.68 8.05
C ALA A 42 6.30 6.09 8.02
N GLY A 43 5.49 5.40 7.21
CA GLY A 43 4.04 5.58 7.19
C GLY A 43 3.40 5.32 8.56
N LYS A 44 3.76 4.21 9.22
CA LYS A 44 3.24 3.88 10.56
C LYS A 44 3.63 4.91 11.62
N VAL A 45 4.77 5.61 11.51
CA VAL A 45 5.13 6.72 12.43
C VAL A 45 4.16 7.89 12.30
N ILE A 46 3.80 8.27 11.07
CA ILE A 46 2.86 9.37 10.81
C ILE A 46 1.44 8.99 11.25
N GLU A 47 1.06 7.73 11.05
CA GLU A 47 -0.27 7.21 11.36
C GLU A 47 -0.48 6.90 12.86
N TYR A 48 0.61 6.69 13.61
CA TYR A 48 0.55 6.20 14.98
C TYR A 48 -0.33 7.03 15.94
N PRO A 49 -0.31 8.38 15.91
CA PRO A 49 -1.18 9.18 16.77
C PRO A 49 -2.67 8.90 16.53
N PHE A 50 -3.07 8.67 15.28
CA PHE A 50 -4.45 8.34 14.90
C PHE A 50 -4.83 6.95 15.39
N ASP A 51 -3.91 5.98 15.30
CA ASP A 51 -4.07 4.63 15.84
C ASP A 51 -4.26 4.63 17.36
N THR A 52 -3.47 5.42 18.08
CA THR A 52 -3.59 5.55 19.54
C THR A 52 -4.97 6.10 19.93
N VAL A 53 -5.47 7.11 19.22
CA VAL A 53 -6.83 7.65 19.46
C VAL A 53 -7.92 6.61 19.11
N LYS A 54 -7.77 5.87 18.00
CA LYS A 54 -8.68 4.77 17.62
C LYS A 54 -8.79 3.74 18.74
N VAL A 55 -7.66 3.22 19.22
CA VAL A 55 -7.66 2.18 20.24
C VAL A 55 -8.25 2.69 21.56
N ARG A 56 -7.88 3.91 22.01
CA ARG A 56 -8.46 4.52 23.21
C ARG A 56 -9.98 4.69 23.13
N LEU A 57 -10.52 5.03 21.95
CA LEU A 57 -11.97 5.12 21.74
C LEU A 57 -12.66 3.75 21.76
N GLN A 58 -12.02 2.71 21.25
CA GLN A 58 -12.56 1.34 21.19
C GLN A 58 -12.48 0.62 22.54
N SER A 59 -11.45 0.91 23.35
CA SER A 59 -11.16 0.24 24.62
C SER A 59 -11.71 0.95 25.86
N GLN A 60 -12.38 2.10 25.70
CA GLN A 60 -12.90 2.87 26.84
C GLN A 60 -13.95 2.06 27.63
N PRO A 61 -13.98 2.20 28.97
CA PRO A 61 -14.84 1.39 29.81
C PRO A 61 -16.33 1.67 29.60
N ASP A 62 -17.14 0.67 29.91
CA ASP A 62 -18.58 0.59 29.59
C ASP A 62 -19.49 1.48 30.45
N HIS A 63 -18.96 2.09 31.52
CA HIS A 63 -19.77 2.91 32.40
C HIS A 63 -20.07 4.28 31.76
N LEU A 64 -21.34 4.65 31.73
CA LEU A 64 -21.75 6.01 31.39
C LEU A 64 -21.49 6.92 32.60
N PRO A 65 -20.98 8.15 32.40
CA PRO A 65 -20.68 8.79 31.12
C PRO A 65 -19.37 8.30 30.50
N LEU A 66 -19.37 8.22 29.17
CA LEU A 66 -18.19 7.84 28.39
C LEU A 66 -17.03 8.78 28.69
N ARG A 67 -15.84 8.21 28.88
CA ARG A 67 -14.61 8.96 29.12
C ARG A 67 -14.27 9.89 27.95
N TYR A 68 -14.51 9.44 26.72
CA TYR A 68 -14.25 10.24 25.51
C TYR A 68 -15.54 10.45 24.71
N LYS A 69 -15.91 11.71 24.48
CA LYS A 69 -17.10 12.09 23.68
C LYS A 69 -16.87 11.92 22.18
N GLY A 70 -15.61 11.93 21.74
CA GLY A 70 -15.22 11.75 20.34
C GLY A 70 -13.71 11.76 20.11
N PRO A 71 -13.25 11.66 18.85
CA PRO A 71 -11.83 11.58 18.53
C PRO A 71 -11.01 12.82 18.90
N ILE A 72 -11.56 14.02 18.67
CA ILE A 72 -10.89 15.29 18.99
C ILE A 72 -10.76 15.47 20.51
N ASP A 73 -11.81 15.10 21.25
CA ASP A 73 -11.82 15.12 22.72
C ASP A 73 -10.79 14.12 23.28
N CYS A 74 -10.77 12.90 22.75
CA CYS A 74 -9.76 11.89 23.09
C CYS A 74 -8.33 12.38 22.80
N PHE A 75 -8.09 12.97 21.63
CA PHE A 75 -6.79 13.54 21.27
C PHE A 75 -6.37 14.66 22.23
N ARG A 76 -7.26 15.62 22.51
CA ARG A 76 -7.00 16.73 23.43
C ARG A 76 -6.68 16.24 24.83
N GLN A 77 -7.50 15.34 25.38
CA GLN A 77 -7.26 14.77 26.71
C GLN A 77 -5.97 13.96 26.76
N SER A 78 -5.67 13.18 25.72
CA SER A 78 -4.44 12.39 25.60
C SER A 78 -3.20 13.28 25.58
N PHE A 79 -3.27 14.38 24.82
CA PHE A 79 -2.18 15.35 24.71
C PHE A 79 -1.96 16.11 26.02
N GLN A 80 -3.04 16.46 26.73
CA GLN A 80 -2.96 17.14 28.03
C GLN A 80 -2.46 16.22 29.15
N ALA A 81 -2.80 14.92 29.11
CA ALA A 81 -2.42 13.97 30.15
C ALA A 81 -1.00 13.40 29.95
N ASP A 82 -0.68 12.91 28.74
CA ASP A 82 0.55 12.16 28.48
C ASP A 82 1.56 12.94 27.60
N GLY A 83 1.18 14.11 27.08
CA GLY A 83 1.98 14.88 26.14
C GLY A 83 2.21 14.19 24.79
N PHE A 84 3.10 14.76 23.98
CA PHE A 84 3.42 14.22 22.65
C PHE A 84 4.04 12.81 22.71
N ARG A 85 4.90 12.54 23.69
CA ARG A 85 5.51 11.21 23.89
C ARG A 85 4.49 10.13 24.24
N GLY A 86 3.38 10.51 24.88
CA GLY A 86 2.28 9.62 25.20
C GLY A 86 1.55 9.05 23.99
N LEU A 87 1.41 9.85 22.93
CA LEU A 87 0.75 9.43 21.68
C LEU A 87 1.56 8.37 20.92
N TYR A 88 2.88 8.37 21.09
CA TYR A 88 3.85 7.44 20.48
C TYR A 88 4.19 6.22 21.36
N ARG A 89 3.53 6.09 22.51
CA ARG A 89 3.77 5.00 23.44
C ARG A 89 3.32 3.67 22.86
N GLY A 90 4.27 2.75 22.68
CA GLY A 90 4.03 1.42 22.14
C GLY A 90 4.33 1.27 20.64
N LEU A 91 4.95 2.28 20.00
CA LEU A 91 5.28 2.28 18.58
C LEU A 91 6.15 1.08 18.15
N SER A 92 7.02 0.59 19.03
CA SER A 92 7.96 -0.51 18.72
C SER A 92 7.25 -1.81 18.29
N ALA A 93 6.08 -2.12 18.85
CA ALA A 93 5.33 -3.33 18.49
C ALA A 93 4.82 -3.27 17.02
N PRO A 94 4.08 -2.25 16.58
CA PRO A 94 3.68 -2.12 15.18
C PRO A 94 4.84 -1.92 14.19
N MET A 95 5.98 -1.38 14.61
CA MET A 95 7.20 -1.37 13.77
C MET A 95 7.67 -2.80 13.48
N ALA A 96 7.84 -3.63 14.52
CA ALA A 96 8.16 -5.04 14.35
C ALA A 96 7.08 -5.80 13.56
N GLY A 97 5.80 -5.47 13.81
CA GLY A 97 4.66 -6.03 13.10
C GLY A 97 4.68 -5.73 11.60
N ALA A 98 5.09 -4.53 11.18
CA ALA A 98 5.18 -4.17 9.76
C ALA A 98 6.17 -5.04 8.98
N ALA A 99 7.34 -5.30 9.58
CA ALA A 99 8.36 -6.13 8.96
C ALA A 99 7.90 -7.58 8.82
N ILE A 100 7.28 -8.11 9.88
CA ILE A 100 6.71 -9.47 9.90
C ILE A 100 5.57 -9.60 8.89
N GLU A 101 4.66 -8.63 8.87
CA GLU A 101 3.51 -8.55 7.96
C GLU A 101 3.95 -8.62 6.50
N ASN A 102 4.84 -7.72 6.07
CA ASN A 102 5.32 -7.69 4.70
C ASN A 102 6.02 -9.00 4.32
N SER A 103 6.88 -9.51 5.20
CA SER A 103 7.65 -10.73 4.94
C SER A 103 6.75 -11.97 4.84
N CYS A 104 5.83 -12.16 5.79
CA CYS A 104 4.88 -13.27 5.79
C CYS A 104 3.90 -13.18 4.62
N LEU A 105 3.41 -11.98 4.29
CA LEU A 105 2.45 -11.78 3.21
C LEU A 105 3.07 -12.15 1.86
N PHE A 106 4.23 -11.59 1.51
CA PHE A 106 4.87 -11.88 0.22
C PHE A 106 5.28 -13.35 0.11
N TRP A 107 5.86 -13.92 1.17
CA TRP A 107 6.25 -15.33 1.18
C TRP A 107 5.05 -16.26 1.01
N SER A 108 4.00 -16.08 1.83
CA SER A 108 2.82 -16.94 1.78
C SER A 108 2.04 -16.77 0.47
N TYR A 109 1.92 -15.54 -0.03
CA TYR A 109 1.27 -15.24 -1.31
C TYR A 109 1.96 -15.98 -2.45
N ARG A 110 3.30 -15.92 -2.53
CA ARG A 110 4.08 -16.64 -3.54
C ARG A 110 3.92 -18.15 -3.43
N MET A 111 4.04 -18.70 -2.22
CA MET A 111 3.86 -20.14 -2.01
C MET A 111 2.48 -20.62 -2.48
N ILE A 112 1.41 -19.85 -2.20
CA ILE A 112 0.06 -20.21 -2.62
C ILE A 112 -0.10 -20.11 -4.15
N GLN A 113 0.46 -19.08 -4.78
CA GLN A 113 0.46 -18.96 -6.24
C GLN A 113 1.21 -20.11 -6.91
N ASP A 114 2.38 -20.50 -6.38
CA ASP A 114 3.19 -21.60 -6.91
C ASP A 114 2.43 -22.93 -6.80
N VAL A 115 1.76 -23.18 -5.67
CA VAL A 115 0.91 -24.36 -5.48
C VAL A 115 -0.30 -24.38 -6.42
N LEU A 116 -0.95 -23.23 -6.64
CA LEU A 116 -2.07 -23.13 -7.58
C LEU A 116 -1.63 -23.37 -9.02
N LYS A 117 -0.47 -22.83 -9.41
CA LYS A 117 0.15 -23.05 -10.73
C LYS A 117 0.67 -24.48 -10.91
N SER A 118 1.06 -25.19 -9.85
CA SER A 118 1.48 -26.59 -9.98
C SER A 118 0.30 -27.56 -10.04
N THR A 119 -0.86 -27.17 -9.48
CA THR A 119 -1.98 -28.09 -9.26
C THR A 119 -3.11 -27.91 -10.27
N TYR A 120 -3.46 -26.66 -10.60
CA TYR A 120 -4.70 -26.34 -11.34
C TYR A 120 -4.50 -25.55 -12.64
N TYR A 121 -3.39 -24.82 -12.79
CA TYR A 121 -3.13 -23.96 -13.95
C TYR A 121 -1.84 -24.39 -14.67
N SER A 122 -1.66 -24.02 -15.94
CA SER A 122 -0.38 -24.22 -16.64
C SER A 122 0.59 -23.09 -16.30
N SER A 123 1.88 -23.41 -16.13
CA SER A 123 2.92 -22.47 -15.68
C SER A 123 3.11 -21.21 -16.54
N THR A 124 2.60 -21.20 -17.77
CA THR A 124 2.76 -20.14 -18.76
C THR A 124 1.66 -19.08 -18.78
N ASP A 125 0.49 -19.31 -18.16
CA ASP A 125 -0.64 -18.39 -18.23
C ASP A 125 -0.77 -17.50 -16.97
N PRO A 126 -1.19 -16.22 -17.11
CA PRO A 126 -1.50 -15.38 -15.96
C PRO A 126 -2.68 -15.98 -15.17
N LEU A 127 -2.56 -15.99 -13.83
CA LEU A 127 -3.60 -16.53 -12.95
C LEU A 127 -4.91 -15.75 -13.12
N PRO A 128 -6.08 -16.41 -13.16
CA PRO A 128 -7.35 -15.70 -13.21
C PRO A 128 -7.61 -14.92 -11.92
N PHE A 129 -8.42 -13.88 -12.02
CA PHE A 129 -8.73 -12.99 -10.90
C PHE A 129 -9.21 -13.72 -9.63
N SER A 130 -10.03 -14.76 -9.77
CA SER A 130 -10.51 -15.58 -8.65
C SER A 130 -9.37 -16.30 -7.92
N ALA A 131 -8.39 -16.83 -8.65
CA ALA A 131 -7.22 -17.48 -8.07
C ALA A 131 -6.31 -16.48 -7.34
N LEU A 132 -6.20 -15.25 -7.84
CA LEU A 132 -5.47 -14.17 -7.19
C LEU A 132 -6.16 -13.72 -5.89
N LEU A 133 -7.49 -13.66 -5.90
CA LEU A 133 -8.28 -13.34 -4.71
C LEU A 133 -8.18 -14.44 -3.64
N VAL A 134 -8.23 -15.71 -4.04
CA VAL A 134 -8.00 -16.86 -3.14
C VAL A 134 -6.57 -16.82 -2.59
N SER A 135 -5.58 -16.52 -3.42
CA SER A 135 -4.18 -16.37 -2.98
C SER A 135 -4.02 -15.25 -1.95
N GLY A 136 -4.69 -14.11 -2.17
CA GLY A 136 -4.72 -13.00 -1.23
C GLY A 136 -5.40 -13.36 0.09
N ALA A 137 -6.55 -14.03 0.03
CA ALA A 137 -7.29 -14.46 1.23
C ALA A 137 -6.50 -15.50 2.05
N ALA A 138 -5.88 -16.48 1.41
CA ALA A 138 -5.11 -17.52 2.07
C ALA A 138 -3.78 -16.98 2.66
N SER A 139 -3.09 -16.09 1.94
CA SER A 139 -1.88 -15.42 2.45
C SER A 139 -2.18 -14.47 3.61
N GLY A 140 -3.28 -13.71 3.54
CA GLY A 140 -3.76 -12.90 4.65
C GLY A 140 -4.11 -13.74 5.89
N SER A 141 -4.66 -14.94 5.68
CA SER A 141 -4.96 -15.88 6.77
C SER A 141 -3.70 -16.38 7.47
N ILE A 142 -2.65 -16.73 6.73
CA ILE A 142 -1.35 -17.13 7.29
C ILE A 142 -0.70 -15.95 8.01
N THR A 143 -0.71 -14.77 7.38
CA THR A 143 -0.13 -13.54 7.93
C THR A 143 -0.82 -13.12 9.24
N SER A 144 -2.13 -13.36 9.35
CA SER A 144 -2.90 -13.07 10.58
C SER A 144 -2.36 -13.82 11.80
N LEU A 145 -1.86 -15.06 11.63
CA LEU A 145 -1.30 -15.85 12.74
C LEU A 145 -0.01 -15.24 13.29
N ALA A 146 0.80 -14.63 12.42
CA ALA A 146 2.03 -13.95 12.81
C ALA A 146 1.75 -12.54 13.38
N LEU A 147 0.70 -11.88 12.90
CA LEU A 147 0.33 -10.52 13.31
C LEU A 147 -0.37 -10.45 14.67
N THR A 148 -1.26 -11.38 14.98
CA THR A 148 -2.06 -11.35 16.21
C THR A 148 -1.27 -11.15 17.52
N PRO A 149 -0.13 -11.83 17.79
CA PRO A 149 0.67 -11.56 18.98
C PRO A 149 1.16 -10.11 19.04
N VAL A 150 1.59 -9.56 17.90
CA VAL A 150 2.12 -8.19 17.82
C VAL A 150 1.02 -7.16 18.02
N GLU A 151 -0.14 -7.38 17.42
CA GLU A 151 -1.32 -6.53 17.58
C GLU A 151 -1.86 -6.56 19.01
N LEU A 152 -1.88 -7.72 19.66
CA LEU A 152 -2.26 -7.86 21.07
C LEU A 152 -1.39 -6.98 21.97
N ILE A 153 -0.06 -7.05 21.79
CA ILE A 153 0.90 -6.23 22.54
C ILE A 153 0.66 -4.75 22.27
N LYS A 154 0.50 -4.35 20.99
CA LYS A 154 0.19 -2.97 20.59
C LYS A 154 -1.06 -2.46 21.30
N CYS A 155 -2.18 -3.17 21.18
CA CYS A 155 -3.46 -2.73 21.74
C CYS A 155 -3.37 -2.58 23.27
N LYS A 156 -2.78 -3.56 23.96
CA LYS A 156 -2.59 -3.50 25.43
C LYS A 156 -1.69 -2.33 25.85
N MET A 157 -0.66 -1.99 25.09
CA MET A 157 0.22 -0.85 25.39
C MET A 157 -0.42 0.53 25.17
N GLN A 158 -1.42 0.61 24.28
CA GLN A 158 -2.11 1.86 23.94
C GLN A 158 -3.25 2.22 24.91
N VAL A 159 -3.69 1.27 25.75
CA VAL A 159 -4.67 1.53 26.81
C VAL A 159 -4.03 2.43 27.88
N PRO A 160 -4.66 3.56 28.26
CA PRO A 160 -4.19 4.41 29.35
C PRO A 160 -4.20 3.62 30.67
N LEU A 161 -3.11 3.65 31.43
CA LEU A 161 -3.07 3.06 32.77
C LEU A 161 -3.87 3.94 33.73
N GLU A 162 -4.80 3.36 34.48
CA GLU A 162 -5.48 4.03 35.59
C GLU A 162 -4.71 3.75 36.88
N GLY A 163 -4.06 4.76 37.46
CA GLY A 163 -3.35 4.68 38.74
C GLY A 163 -2.17 5.66 38.88
N VAL A 164 -2.00 6.25 40.07
CA VAL A 164 -1.07 7.37 40.35
C VAL A 164 0.42 6.98 40.40
N ASN A 165 0.81 5.70 40.23
CA ASN A 165 2.22 5.29 40.39
C ASN A 165 2.65 4.05 39.57
N THR A 166 1.91 3.65 38.54
CA THR A 166 2.28 2.49 37.72
C THR A 166 3.08 2.94 36.50
N ARG A 167 4.40 2.69 36.52
CA ARG A 167 5.23 2.81 35.32
C ARG A 167 4.66 1.91 34.24
N ALA A 168 4.52 2.48 33.04
CA ALA A 168 4.24 1.77 31.80
C ALA A 168 5.11 0.51 31.67
N ALA A 169 4.51 -0.69 31.73
CA ALA A 169 5.24 -1.90 31.42
C ALA A 169 5.72 -1.83 29.96
N GLY A 170 7.01 -2.07 29.74
CA GLY A 170 7.57 -2.18 28.40
C GLY A 170 7.02 -3.40 27.65
N PRO A 171 7.20 -3.48 26.32
CA PRO A 171 6.68 -4.58 25.51
C PRO A 171 7.09 -5.96 26.04
N LEU A 172 8.35 -6.11 26.47
CA LEU A 172 8.89 -7.37 27.00
C LEU A 172 8.28 -7.76 28.35
N ALA A 173 8.02 -6.79 29.22
CA ALA A 173 7.36 -7.04 30.50
C ALA A 173 5.91 -7.49 30.28
N LEU A 174 5.23 -6.90 29.28
CA LEU A 174 3.88 -7.32 28.90
C LEU A 174 3.87 -8.73 28.31
N VAL A 175 4.82 -9.06 27.42
CA VAL A 175 5.01 -10.42 26.88
C VAL A 175 5.21 -11.43 28.01
N ALA A 176 6.09 -11.14 28.97
CA ALA A 176 6.35 -12.01 30.11
C ALA A 176 5.09 -12.17 30.99
N SER A 177 4.30 -11.11 31.18
CA SER A 177 3.05 -11.17 31.95
C SER A 177 1.98 -12.03 31.28
N ILE A 178 1.83 -11.92 29.95
CA ILE A 178 0.89 -12.73 29.16
C ILE A 178 1.31 -14.19 29.21
N PHE A 179 2.60 -14.47 28.99
CA PHE A 179 3.11 -15.84 29.03
C PHE A 179 2.91 -16.50 30.40
N ARG A 180 3.08 -15.74 31.50
CA ARG A 180 2.87 -16.25 32.87
C ARG A 180 1.40 -16.47 33.21
N GLN A 181 0.49 -15.66 32.68
CA GLN A 181 -0.95 -15.76 32.98
C GLN A 181 -1.67 -16.77 32.07
N ASP A 182 -1.32 -16.79 30.79
CA ASP A 182 -2.10 -17.45 29.72
C ASP A 182 -1.32 -18.49 28.92
N GLY A 183 -0.03 -18.63 29.21
CA GLY A 183 0.86 -19.45 28.40
C GLY A 183 0.95 -18.94 26.96
N ILE A 184 1.26 -19.86 26.04
CA ILE A 184 1.50 -19.54 24.64
C ILE A 184 0.21 -19.20 23.88
N LEU A 185 -0.92 -19.83 24.21
CA LEU A 185 -2.18 -19.60 23.53
C LEU A 185 -2.78 -18.23 23.82
N GLY A 186 -2.38 -17.58 24.92
CA GLY A 186 -2.79 -16.22 25.25
C GLY A 186 -2.44 -15.18 24.18
N PHE A 187 -1.37 -15.41 23.41
CA PHE A 187 -0.92 -14.51 22.36
C PHE A 187 -1.87 -14.44 21.16
N TRP A 188 -2.69 -15.47 20.93
CA TRP A 188 -3.68 -15.52 19.84
C TRP A 188 -5.07 -15.03 20.25
N ARG A 189 -5.17 -14.30 21.36
CA ARG A 189 -6.44 -13.68 21.77
C ARG A 189 -6.87 -12.63 20.74
N GLY A 190 -8.09 -12.81 20.21
CA GLY A 190 -8.64 -11.96 19.15
C GLY A 190 -8.29 -12.42 17.73
N GLN A 191 -7.64 -13.57 17.56
CA GLN A 191 -7.25 -14.14 16.25
C GLN A 191 -8.40 -14.15 15.24
N LEU A 192 -9.62 -14.49 15.65
CA LEU A 192 -10.78 -14.52 14.74
C LEU A 192 -11.06 -13.14 14.12
N GLY A 193 -10.92 -12.07 14.89
CA GLY A 193 -11.11 -10.71 14.37
C GLY A 193 -10.00 -10.29 13.40
N THR A 194 -8.73 -10.63 13.72
CA THR A 194 -7.61 -10.39 12.80
C THR A 194 -7.75 -11.21 11.53
N LEU A 195 -8.12 -12.49 11.64
CA LEU A 195 -8.37 -13.37 10.50
C LEU A 195 -9.44 -12.79 9.56
N ILE A 196 -10.62 -12.44 10.10
CA ILE A 196 -11.70 -11.85 9.30
C ILE A 196 -11.23 -10.59 8.57
N ARG A 197 -10.48 -9.71 9.27
CA ARG A 197 -9.94 -8.49 8.67
C ARG A 197 -8.93 -8.78 7.57
N GLU A 198 -7.94 -9.64 7.80
CA GLU A 198 -6.87 -9.89 6.84
C GLU A 198 -7.35 -10.69 5.62
N THR A 199 -8.19 -11.71 5.83
CA THR A 199 -8.75 -12.53 4.75
C THR A 199 -9.70 -11.70 3.87
N GLY A 200 -10.55 -10.88 4.48
CA GLY A 200 -11.54 -10.07 3.76
C GLY A 200 -11.00 -8.74 3.23
N GLY A 201 -9.96 -8.19 3.88
CA GLY A 201 -9.43 -6.87 3.61
C GLY A 201 -8.97 -6.67 2.17
N GLY A 202 -8.23 -7.63 1.61
CA GLY A 202 -7.79 -7.57 0.21
C GLY A 202 -8.95 -7.46 -0.78
N ALA A 203 -10.02 -8.23 -0.56
CA ALA A 203 -11.23 -8.17 -1.38
C ALA A 203 -11.98 -6.83 -1.22
N ALA A 204 -12.07 -6.29 0.00
CA ALA A 204 -12.67 -4.99 0.25
C ALA A 204 -11.88 -3.84 -0.37
N TRP A 205 -10.55 -3.88 -0.29
CA TRP A 205 -9.67 -2.89 -0.91
C TRP A 205 -9.83 -2.92 -2.43
N PHE A 206 -9.69 -4.11 -3.02
CA PHE A 206 -9.80 -4.28 -4.47
C PHE A 206 -11.20 -3.90 -4.98
N GLY A 207 -12.26 -4.37 -4.32
CA GLY A 207 -13.63 -4.04 -4.69
C GLY A 207 -13.91 -2.54 -4.63
N GLY A 208 -13.32 -1.83 -3.65
CA GLY A 208 -13.39 -0.37 -3.58
C GLY A 208 -12.64 0.32 -4.73
N TYR A 209 -11.43 -0.15 -5.05
CA TYR A 209 -10.62 0.39 -6.15
C TYR A 209 -11.29 0.19 -7.51
N GLU A 210 -11.67 -1.04 -7.84
CA GLU A 210 -12.27 -1.36 -9.13
C GLU A 210 -13.69 -0.83 -9.25
N GLY A 211 -14.49 -0.84 -8.18
CA GLY A 211 -15.84 -0.28 -8.20
C GLY A 211 -15.85 1.18 -8.59
N VAL A 212 -14.96 1.98 -7.98
CA VAL A 212 -14.81 3.40 -8.32
C VAL A 212 -14.15 3.60 -9.68
N SER A 213 -13.15 2.80 -10.02
CA SER A 213 -12.52 2.84 -11.35
C SER A 213 -13.53 2.53 -12.46
N ALA A 214 -14.41 1.55 -12.27
CA ALA A 214 -15.46 1.19 -13.20
C ALA A 214 -16.53 2.29 -13.33
N LEU A 215 -16.89 2.96 -12.23
CA LEU A 215 -17.77 4.13 -12.25
C LEU A 215 -17.19 5.27 -13.10
N PHE A 216 -15.89 5.56 -12.96
CA PHE A 216 -15.23 6.57 -13.80
C PHE A 216 -15.14 6.17 -15.28
N ARG A 217 -14.96 4.87 -15.58
CA ARG A 217 -15.01 4.35 -16.95
C ARG A 217 -16.42 4.42 -17.55
N ALA A 218 -17.45 4.19 -16.74
CA ALA A 218 -18.85 4.21 -17.17
C ALA A 218 -19.41 5.62 -17.39
N TYR A 219 -18.88 6.62 -16.69
CA TYR A 219 -19.26 8.03 -16.84
C TYR A 219 -18.08 8.89 -17.31
N PRO A 220 -17.66 8.78 -18.58
CA PRO A 220 -16.59 9.61 -19.12
C PRO A 220 -16.98 11.10 -19.08
N THR A 221 -16.19 11.91 -18.40
CA THR A 221 -16.29 13.37 -18.43
C THR A 221 -16.18 13.90 -19.86
N SER A 222 -16.93 14.96 -20.22
CA SER A 222 -17.02 15.50 -21.59
C SER A 222 -15.69 15.77 -22.32
N ALA A 223 -14.56 15.91 -21.61
CA ALA A 223 -13.23 16.03 -22.19
C ALA A 223 -12.70 14.74 -22.86
N SER A 224 -13.27 13.56 -22.56
CA SER A 224 -12.82 12.26 -23.04
C SER A 224 -13.64 11.70 -24.21
N LYS A 225 -14.58 12.47 -24.77
CA LYS A 225 -15.48 12.01 -25.85
C LYS A 225 -14.82 11.90 -27.23
N ASN A 226 -13.63 12.47 -27.43
CA ASN A 226 -12.98 12.51 -28.75
C ASN A 226 -11.90 11.43 -28.97
N SER A 227 -11.63 10.58 -27.99
CA SER A 227 -10.56 9.56 -28.08
C SER A 227 -11.18 8.17 -28.21
N SER A 228 -11.86 7.95 -29.33
CA SER A 228 -12.39 6.64 -29.72
C SER A 228 -11.29 5.80 -30.36
N GLU A 229 -10.32 5.34 -29.58
CA GLU A 229 -9.50 4.16 -29.90
C GLU A 229 -8.69 3.72 -28.66
N HIS A 230 -8.70 2.41 -28.41
CA HIS A 230 -7.99 1.65 -27.37
C HIS A 230 -8.59 1.57 -25.95
N GLN A 231 -9.46 0.58 -25.82
CA GLN A 231 -9.47 -0.44 -24.75
C GLN A 231 -8.06 -0.57 -24.10
N SER A 232 -7.94 -0.20 -22.81
CA SER A 232 -6.73 -0.19 -21.93
C SER A 232 -6.06 1.17 -21.62
N ALA A 233 -6.66 2.32 -21.92
CA ALA A 233 -6.14 3.60 -21.40
C ALA A 233 -6.32 3.69 -19.86
N SER A 234 -5.19 3.75 -19.14
CA SER A 234 -5.14 3.97 -17.68
C SER A 234 -5.92 5.22 -17.28
N LEU A 235 -6.70 5.14 -16.19
CA LEU A 235 -7.48 6.29 -15.70
C LEU A 235 -6.55 7.48 -15.38
N PRO A 236 -7.01 8.74 -15.56
CA PRO A 236 -6.29 9.92 -15.08
C PRO A 236 -5.86 9.78 -13.62
N LEU A 237 -4.69 10.31 -13.27
CA LEU A 237 -4.08 10.14 -11.95
C LEU A 237 -5.03 10.51 -10.79
N TYR A 238 -5.79 11.60 -10.93
CA TYR A 238 -6.75 12.01 -9.90
C TYR A 238 -7.88 10.98 -9.69
N GLN A 239 -8.30 10.28 -10.74
CA GLN A 239 -9.32 9.23 -10.66
C GLN A 239 -8.76 7.97 -9.99
N GLN A 240 -7.53 7.58 -10.32
CA GLN A 240 -6.83 6.48 -9.66
C GLN A 240 -6.66 6.73 -8.16
N MET A 241 -6.39 7.97 -7.77
CA MET A 241 -6.30 8.32 -6.35
C MET A 241 -7.64 8.29 -5.63
N ILE A 242 -8.72 8.77 -6.26
CA ILE A 242 -10.06 8.68 -5.66
C ILE A 242 -10.43 7.21 -5.51
N ALA A 243 -10.11 6.37 -6.49
CA ALA A 243 -10.26 4.93 -6.40
C ALA A 243 -9.40 4.32 -5.28
N GLY A 244 -8.14 4.75 -5.11
CA GLY A 244 -7.26 4.31 -4.02
C GLY A 244 -7.74 4.77 -2.63
N ALA A 245 -8.25 5.98 -2.51
CA ALA A 245 -8.87 6.48 -1.28
C ALA A 245 -10.14 5.69 -0.94
N ALA A 246 -11.00 5.43 -1.93
CA ALA A 246 -12.19 4.60 -1.78
C ALA A 246 -11.84 3.14 -1.40
N ALA A 247 -10.78 2.59 -1.97
CA ALA A 247 -10.23 1.27 -1.60
C ALA A 247 -9.81 1.23 -0.13
N GLY A 248 -9.06 2.25 0.32
CA GLY A 248 -8.67 2.40 1.72
C GLY A 248 -9.87 2.55 2.67
N ILE A 249 -10.87 3.34 2.29
CA ILE A 249 -12.10 3.51 3.07
C ILE A 249 -12.89 2.20 3.12
N SER A 250 -13.04 1.50 1.99
CA SER A 250 -13.75 0.21 1.88
C SER A 250 -13.11 -0.85 2.76
N TYR A 251 -11.77 -0.99 2.70
CA TYR A 251 -10.99 -1.89 3.55
C TYR A 251 -11.29 -1.66 5.04
N ASN A 252 -11.23 -0.40 5.48
CA ASN A 252 -11.40 -0.07 6.89
C ASN A 252 -12.87 -0.15 7.32
N PHE A 253 -13.82 0.17 6.45
CA PHE A 253 -15.24 0.24 6.80
C PHE A 253 -15.90 -1.13 6.91
N LEU A 254 -15.71 -2.03 5.92
CA LEU A 254 -16.43 -3.30 5.84
C LEU A 254 -16.13 -4.23 7.02
N PHE A 255 -14.88 -4.29 7.45
CA PHE A 255 -14.42 -5.17 8.54
C PHE A 255 -14.21 -4.43 9.87
N TYR A 256 -14.64 -3.17 9.96
CA TYR A 256 -14.54 -2.37 11.19
C TYR A 256 -15.20 -3.02 12.43
N PRO A 257 -16.37 -3.68 12.31
CA PRO A 257 -16.99 -4.35 13.46
C PRO A 257 -16.11 -5.47 14.03
N ALA A 258 -15.47 -6.27 13.18
CA ALA A 258 -14.56 -7.33 13.63
C ALA A 258 -13.34 -6.76 14.36
N ASP A 259 -12.83 -5.64 13.86
CA ASP A 259 -11.71 -4.91 14.44
C ASP A 259 -12.04 -4.32 15.82
N THR A 260 -13.25 -3.79 15.98
CA THR A 260 -13.72 -3.24 17.27
C THR A 260 -13.95 -4.33 18.32
N ILE A 261 -14.53 -5.46 17.92
CA ILE A 261 -14.71 -6.63 18.81
C ILE A 261 -13.34 -7.17 19.26
N LYS A 262 -12.40 -7.32 18.31
CA LYS A 262 -11.02 -7.73 18.59
C LYS A 262 -10.34 -6.78 19.58
N SER A 263 -10.31 -5.48 19.28
CA SER A 263 -9.64 -4.48 20.10
C SER A 263 -10.16 -4.49 21.55
N ARG A 264 -11.48 -4.63 21.71
CA ARG A 264 -12.12 -4.80 23.02
C ARG A 264 -11.69 -6.08 23.72
N MET A 265 -11.72 -7.23 23.03
CA MET A 265 -11.25 -8.51 23.59
C MET A 265 -9.79 -8.47 24.00
N GLN A 266 -8.94 -7.78 23.24
CA GLN A 266 -7.49 -7.68 23.50
C GLN A 266 -7.16 -6.76 24.69
N THR A 267 -8.07 -5.84 25.03
CA THR A 267 -7.87 -4.82 26.09
C THR A 267 -8.66 -5.10 27.36
N GLU A 268 -9.62 -6.03 27.33
CA GLU A 268 -10.51 -6.39 28.44
C GLU A 268 -9.78 -6.66 29.77
N ASP A 269 -8.65 -7.37 29.75
CA ASP A 269 -7.91 -7.72 30.97
C ASP A 269 -7.36 -6.50 31.72
N ILE A 270 -7.08 -5.41 30.98
CA ILE A 270 -6.53 -4.17 31.52
C ILE A 270 -7.65 -3.27 32.01
N THR A 271 -8.74 -3.18 31.26
CA THR A 271 -9.86 -2.26 31.54
C THR A 271 -10.78 -2.76 32.65
N HIS A 272 -11.04 -4.07 32.71
CA HIS A 272 -12.07 -4.64 33.59
C HIS A 272 -11.53 -5.50 34.74
N GLY A 273 -10.21 -5.61 34.91
CA GLY A 273 -9.58 -6.29 36.05
C GLY A 273 -10.28 -7.60 36.43
N SER A 274 -10.38 -8.56 35.49
CA SER A 274 -10.95 -9.90 35.71
C SER A 274 -12.15 -9.95 36.68
N ILE A 275 -13.15 -9.08 36.52
CA ILE A 275 -14.40 -9.23 37.27
C ILE A 275 -15.08 -10.52 36.78
N ASN A 276 -14.97 -11.59 37.58
CA ASN A 276 -15.46 -12.97 37.41
C ASN A 276 -14.62 -13.99 36.64
N GLY A 277 -13.39 -13.69 36.20
CA GLY A 277 -12.50 -14.70 35.60
C GLY A 277 -12.98 -15.34 34.29
N GLN A 278 -14.17 -14.98 33.77
CA GLN A 278 -14.69 -15.47 32.51
C GLN A 278 -14.36 -14.49 31.38
N ARG A 279 -13.50 -14.95 30.47
CA ARG A 279 -13.14 -14.23 29.25
C ARG A 279 -14.30 -14.22 28.27
N GLN A 280 -14.56 -13.08 27.65
CA GLN A 280 -15.59 -13.02 26.62
C GLN A 280 -15.12 -13.68 25.32
N THR A 281 -16.00 -14.48 24.72
CA THR A 281 -15.82 -14.98 23.35
C THR A 281 -16.05 -13.86 22.35
N PHE A 282 -15.62 -14.03 21.10
CA PHE A 282 -15.86 -13.05 20.04
C PHE A 282 -17.34 -12.68 19.89
N TRP A 283 -18.22 -13.68 19.93
CA TRP A 283 -19.66 -13.49 19.90
C TRP A 283 -20.21 -12.87 21.18
N GLY A 284 -19.65 -13.22 22.34
CA GLY A 284 -20.00 -12.61 23.64
C GLY A 284 -19.70 -11.11 23.67
N ALA A 285 -18.48 -10.73 23.27
CA ALA A 285 -18.03 -9.35 23.18
C ALA A 285 -18.84 -8.55 22.15
N GLY A 286 -19.12 -9.13 20.98
CA GLY A 286 -19.99 -8.53 19.96
C GLY A 286 -21.42 -8.30 20.46
N LYS A 287 -22.01 -9.29 21.14
CA LYS A 287 -23.36 -9.18 21.73
C LYS A 287 -23.40 -8.15 22.86
N ALA A 288 -22.35 -8.05 23.67
CA ALA A 288 -22.23 -7.04 24.72
C ALA A 288 -22.16 -5.62 24.13
N LEU A 289 -21.32 -5.40 23.11
CA LEU A 289 -21.23 -4.14 22.36
C LEU A 289 -22.59 -3.74 21.75
N TRP A 290 -23.26 -4.71 21.11
CA TRP A 290 -24.56 -4.48 20.48
C TRP A 290 -25.64 -4.07 21.49
N LYS A 291 -25.69 -4.73 22.65
CA LYS A 291 -26.64 -4.40 23.72
C LYS A 291 -26.45 -3.00 24.31
N GLN A 292 -25.26 -2.41 24.20
CA GLN A 292 -24.96 -1.09 24.77
C GLN A 292 -25.38 0.07 23.88
N GLN A 293 -24.82 0.16 22.65
CA GLN A 293 -25.11 1.27 21.72
C GLN A 293 -25.35 0.78 20.28
N GLY A 294 -25.63 -0.51 20.10
CA GLY A 294 -25.89 -1.12 18.79
C GLY A 294 -24.76 -0.86 17.79
N LEU A 295 -25.13 -0.40 16.59
CA LEU A 295 -24.20 -0.09 15.50
C LEU A 295 -23.17 1.00 15.86
N LYS A 296 -23.53 1.97 16.70
CA LYS A 296 -22.62 3.07 17.08
C LYS A 296 -21.44 2.58 17.92
N ALA A 297 -21.65 1.52 18.71
CA ALA A 297 -20.57 0.86 19.44
C ALA A 297 -19.61 0.10 18.51
N LEU A 298 -20.15 -0.59 17.49
CA LEU A 298 -19.34 -1.37 16.54
C LEU A 298 -18.50 -0.50 15.60
N TYR A 299 -18.95 0.70 15.27
CA TYR A 299 -18.25 1.64 14.37
C TYR A 299 -17.49 2.75 15.10
N ARG A 300 -17.19 2.55 16.38
CA ARG A 300 -16.55 3.57 17.21
C ARG A 300 -15.09 3.77 16.79
N GLY A 301 -14.77 5.00 16.36
CA GLY A 301 -13.45 5.32 15.78
C GLY A 301 -13.34 5.06 14.27
N CYS A 302 -14.40 4.61 13.60
CA CYS A 302 -14.37 4.37 12.15
C CYS A 302 -14.04 5.64 11.38
N GLY A 303 -14.62 6.78 11.76
CA GLY A 303 -14.36 8.06 11.12
C GLY A 303 -12.88 8.48 11.11
N ILE A 304 -12.16 8.31 12.23
CA ILE A 304 -10.72 8.63 12.28
C ILE A 304 -9.89 7.64 11.47
N THR A 305 -10.33 6.38 11.40
CA THR A 305 -9.67 5.32 10.62
C THR A 305 -9.84 5.53 9.12
N CYS A 306 -11.03 5.95 8.67
CA CYS A 306 -11.27 6.31 7.27
C CYS A 306 -10.57 7.62 6.90
N ALA A 307 -10.54 8.60 7.82
CA ALA A 307 -9.81 9.85 7.61
C ALA A 307 -8.31 9.61 7.43
N ARG A 308 -7.72 8.59 8.07
CA ARG A 308 -6.32 8.16 7.86
C ARG A 308 -6.01 7.83 6.39
N SER A 309 -6.96 7.34 5.63
CA SER A 309 -6.73 6.98 4.22
C SER A 309 -6.55 8.21 3.32
N ALA A 310 -7.02 9.40 3.71
CA ALA A 310 -6.91 10.60 2.89
C ALA A 310 -5.49 11.21 2.84
N PRO A 311 -4.75 11.38 3.96
CA PRO A 311 -3.38 11.89 3.94
C PRO A 311 -2.40 11.05 3.12
N SER A 312 -2.49 9.72 3.19
CA SER A 312 -1.62 8.82 2.43
C SER A 312 -1.81 9.01 0.91
N SER A 313 -3.06 9.06 0.46
CA SER A 313 -3.37 9.34 -0.95
C SER A 313 -3.00 10.77 -1.38
N ALA A 314 -3.15 11.76 -0.50
CA ALA A 314 -2.79 13.15 -0.79
C ALA A 314 -1.27 13.36 -0.89
N PHE A 315 -0.48 12.63 -0.11
CA PHE A 315 0.97 12.68 -0.18
C PHE A 315 1.49 12.13 -1.52
N ILE A 316 1.03 10.93 -1.91
CA ILE A 316 1.36 10.32 -3.21
C ILE A 316 0.99 11.26 -4.36
N PHE A 317 -0.17 11.93 -4.27
CA PHE A 317 -0.57 12.92 -5.26
C PHE A 317 0.40 14.09 -5.38
N THR A 318 0.76 14.67 -4.25
CA THR A 318 1.64 15.84 -4.22
C THR A 318 3.00 15.48 -4.80
N GLU A 319 3.52 14.29 -4.49
CA GLU A 319 4.76 13.81 -5.06
C GLU A 319 4.69 13.65 -6.58
N LEU A 320 3.63 13.00 -7.09
CA LEU A 320 3.45 12.76 -8.53
C LEU A 320 3.14 14.05 -9.30
N GLN A 321 2.36 14.96 -8.74
CA GLN A 321 2.09 16.27 -9.34
C GLN A 321 3.38 17.09 -9.43
N THR A 322 4.22 17.04 -8.40
CA THR A 322 5.55 17.69 -8.41
C THR A 322 6.46 17.05 -9.46
N LEU A 323 6.46 15.71 -9.54
CA LEU A 323 7.23 14.96 -10.55
C LEU A 323 6.83 15.37 -11.98
N ALA A 324 5.52 15.37 -12.26
CA ALA A 324 4.96 15.75 -13.55
C ALA A 324 5.26 17.21 -13.91
N SER A 325 5.04 18.13 -12.98
CA SER A 325 5.26 19.57 -13.19
C SER A 325 6.73 19.87 -13.50
N LYS A 326 7.66 19.21 -12.80
CA LYS A 326 9.11 19.34 -13.05
C LYS A 326 9.52 18.74 -14.39
N ALA A 327 8.97 17.59 -14.79
CA ALA A 327 9.26 17.01 -16.11
C ALA A 327 8.74 17.90 -17.25
N ILE A 328 7.53 18.47 -17.11
CA ILE A 328 6.95 19.40 -18.08
C ILE A 328 7.79 20.68 -18.16
N ALA A 329 8.20 21.25 -17.02
CA ALA A 329 9.05 22.43 -16.98
C ALA A 329 10.44 22.17 -17.61
N ALA A 330 11.00 20.96 -17.42
CA ALA A 330 12.28 20.58 -17.99
C ALA A 330 12.29 20.62 -19.53
N LYS A 331 11.14 20.42 -20.20
CA LYS A 331 11.04 20.57 -21.67
C LYS A 331 11.53 21.92 -22.17
N ALA A 332 11.35 23.00 -21.39
CA ALA A 332 11.77 24.34 -21.78
C ALA A 332 13.30 24.48 -21.86
N THR A 333 14.05 23.56 -21.25
CA THR A 333 15.52 23.55 -21.25
C THR A 333 16.13 22.65 -22.33
N ALA A 334 15.31 21.99 -23.14
CA ALA A 334 15.76 21.10 -24.21
C ALA A 334 16.53 21.86 -25.31
N TYR A 335 17.65 21.30 -25.75
CA TYR A 335 18.41 21.78 -26.90
C TYR A 335 18.10 20.90 -28.10
N CYS A 336 17.17 21.33 -28.97
CA CYS A 336 16.72 20.54 -30.12
C CYS A 336 16.54 21.38 -31.41
N PRO A 337 17.62 21.95 -31.98
CA PRO A 337 17.51 22.82 -33.16
C PRO A 337 17.13 22.07 -34.44
N TYR A 338 17.32 20.74 -34.51
CA TYR A 338 17.09 19.96 -35.74
C TYR A 338 15.67 19.39 -35.78
N SER A 339 15.30 18.56 -34.80
CA SER A 339 13.97 17.93 -34.80
C SER A 339 12.87 18.86 -34.27
N LYS A 340 13.24 19.85 -33.44
CA LYS A 340 12.32 20.69 -32.65
C LYS A 340 11.43 19.88 -31.70
N PHE A 341 11.78 18.62 -31.44
CA PHE A 341 11.05 17.72 -30.55
C PHE A 341 11.60 17.84 -29.12
N ARG A 342 10.86 18.53 -28.25
CA ARG A 342 11.26 18.75 -26.86
C ARG A 342 10.78 17.62 -25.97
N VAL A 343 11.70 17.09 -25.18
CA VAL A 343 11.48 16.06 -24.18
C VAL A 343 12.08 16.53 -22.85
N GLY A 344 11.29 16.42 -21.80
CA GLY A 344 11.71 16.69 -20.43
C GLY A 344 11.51 15.44 -19.59
N ALA A 345 12.41 15.17 -18.68
CA ALA A 345 12.34 14.06 -17.75
C ALA A 345 12.56 14.56 -16.32
N CYS A 346 11.95 13.90 -15.35
CA CYS A 346 12.19 14.14 -13.94
C CYS A 346 12.16 12.81 -13.20
N ILE A 347 13.19 12.53 -12.41
CA ILE A 347 13.32 11.32 -11.60
C ILE A 347 13.10 11.70 -10.14
N LEU A 348 12.32 10.87 -9.44
CA LEU A 348 12.17 10.92 -8.00
C LEU A 348 13.10 9.89 -7.36
N THR A 349 14.06 10.35 -6.55
CA THR A 349 14.94 9.45 -5.80
C THR A 349 14.24 8.90 -4.56
N GLN A 350 14.79 7.83 -3.98
CA GLN A 350 14.27 7.28 -2.72
C GLN A 350 14.44 8.21 -1.52
N SER A 351 15.36 9.17 -1.59
CA SER A 351 15.54 10.22 -0.59
C SER A 351 14.54 11.37 -0.72
N GLY A 352 13.67 11.36 -1.74
CA GLY A 352 12.69 12.41 -1.99
C GLY A 352 13.21 13.59 -2.82
N GLU A 353 14.37 13.45 -3.47
CA GLU A 353 14.95 14.48 -4.35
C GLU A 353 14.41 14.35 -5.77
N TYR A 354 14.28 15.49 -6.45
CA TYR A 354 13.77 15.56 -7.83
C TYR A 354 14.85 16.02 -8.79
N ILE A 355 15.23 15.15 -9.71
CA ILE A 355 16.34 15.39 -10.64
C ILE A 355 15.78 15.47 -12.06
N VAL A 356 15.97 16.63 -12.69
CA VAL A 356 15.43 16.91 -14.02
C VAL A 356 16.47 16.63 -15.11
N GLY A 357 15.99 16.28 -16.29
CA GLY A 357 16.77 16.15 -17.50
C GLY A 357 15.99 16.65 -18.71
N ALA A 358 16.70 17.08 -19.74
CA ALA A 358 16.11 17.50 -21.01
C ALA A 358 16.95 16.95 -22.16
N ASN A 359 16.33 16.72 -23.32
CA ASN A 359 17.07 16.20 -24.46
C ASN A 359 18.05 17.25 -25.03
N VAL A 360 19.20 16.76 -25.47
CA VAL A 360 20.28 17.54 -26.09
C VAL A 360 20.62 16.89 -27.43
N GLU A 361 20.31 17.59 -28.51
CA GLU A 361 20.64 17.17 -29.86
C GLU A 361 22.05 17.58 -30.26
N ASN A 362 22.59 16.87 -31.24
CA ASN A 362 23.86 17.16 -31.84
C ASN A 362 23.75 16.94 -33.35
N ALA A 363 24.54 17.67 -34.14
CA ALA A 363 24.63 17.48 -35.59
C ALA A 363 24.93 16.02 -35.96
N SER A 364 25.75 15.34 -35.16
CA SER A 364 25.92 13.90 -35.21
C SER A 364 24.85 13.24 -34.33
N TYR A 365 23.74 12.84 -34.94
CA TYR A 365 22.60 12.24 -34.23
C TYR A 365 22.96 11.13 -33.23
N PRO A 366 23.90 10.21 -33.49
CA PRO A 366 24.28 9.16 -32.53
C PRO A 366 24.83 9.66 -31.20
N VAL A 367 25.39 10.88 -31.14
CA VAL A 367 25.91 11.46 -29.88
C VAL A 367 24.89 12.32 -29.14
N GLY A 368 23.68 12.47 -29.69
CA GLY A 368 22.56 13.10 -29.00
C GLY A 368 22.17 12.33 -27.74
N THR A 369 21.74 13.06 -26.70
CA THR A 369 21.33 12.47 -25.43
C THR A 369 19.87 12.80 -25.13
N CYS A 370 19.08 11.77 -24.86
CA CYS A 370 17.67 11.91 -24.52
C CYS A 370 17.50 12.37 -23.07
N ALA A 371 16.34 12.96 -22.77
CA ALA A 371 16.07 13.55 -21.45
C ALA A 371 16.21 12.55 -20.30
N GLU A 372 15.79 11.29 -20.49
CA GLU A 372 15.85 10.25 -19.47
C GLU A 372 17.30 9.92 -19.11
N ARG A 373 18.17 9.77 -20.12
CA ARG A 373 19.61 9.54 -19.90
C ARG A 373 20.29 10.72 -19.24
N VAL A 374 19.89 11.95 -19.56
CA VAL A 374 20.40 13.15 -18.86
C VAL A 374 19.97 13.13 -17.39
N ALA A 375 18.69 12.84 -17.11
CA ALA A 375 18.18 12.81 -15.74
C ALA A 375 18.87 11.71 -14.90
N PHE A 376 18.93 10.48 -15.41
CA PHE A 376 19.59 9.37 -14.70
C PHE A 376 21.09 9.59 -14.57
N GLY A 377 21.77 10.04 -15.64
CA GLY A 377 23.19 10.33 -15.59
C GLY A 377 23.54 11.41 -14.55
N THR A 378 22.73 12.48 -14.48
CA THR A 378 22.87 13.52 -13.47
C THR A 378 22.66 12.96 -12.06
N ALA A 379 21.65 12.11 -11.89
CA ALA A 379 21.35 11.50 -10.61
C ALA A 379 22.46 10.57 -10.10
N VAL A 380 22.98 9.72 -11.00
CA VAL A 380 24.07 8.79 -10.70
C VAL A 380 25.35 9.54 -10.35
N VAL A 381 25.69 10.60 -11.10
CA VAL A 381 26.87 11.43 -10.78
C VAL A 381 26.70 12.18 -9.47
N ALA A 382 25.47 12.56 -9.11
CA ALA A 382 25.16 13.15 -7.80
C ALA A 382 25.15 12.12 -6.64
N GLY A 383 25.42 10.84 -6.91
CA GLY A 383 25.51 9.78 -5.90
C GLY A 383 24.20 9.06 -5.61
N TYR A 384 23.15 9.26 -6.40
CA TYR A 384 21.89 8.54 -6.27
C TYR A 384 21.88 7.30 -7.17
N HIS A 385 21.59 6.14 -6.59
CA HIS A 385 21.50 4.86 -7.31
C HIS A 385 20.14 4.17 -7.15
N ASP A 386 19.27 4.68 -6.26
CA ASP A 386 17.95 4.11 -5.97
C ASP A 386 16.84 5.12 -6.31
N PHE A 387 15.88 4.69 -7.13
CA PHE A 387 14.87 5.55 -7.72
C PHE A 387 13.43 5.02 -7.50
N LYS A 388 12.47 5.94 -7.33
CA LYS A 388 11.05 5.63 -7.05
C LYS A 388 10.20 5.61 -8.32
N ALA A 389 10.42 6.60 -9.19
CA ALA A 389 9.63 6.82 -10.39
C ALA A 389 10.35 7.80 -11.32
N ILE A 390 9.99 7.76 -12.61
CA ILE A 390 10.35 8.78 -13.58
C ILE A 390 9.10 9.32 -14.28
N ALA A 391 9.05 10.64 -14.47
CA ALA A 391 8.13 11.28 -15.40
C ALA A 391 8.87 11.72 -16.66
N VAL A 392 8.29 11.45 -17.82
CA VAL A 392 8.76 11.89 -19.13
C VAL A 392 7.65 12.69 -19.79
N ALA A 393 7.94 13.91 -20.20
CA ALA A 393 6.99 14.80 -20.85
C ALA A 393 7.44 15.08 -22.29
N THR A 394 6.53 14.95 -23.24
CA THR A 394 6.75 15.30 -24.65
C THR A 394 5.72 16.32 -25.13
N ASP A 395 5.92 16.83 -26.34
CA ASP A 395 4.96 17.72 -27.01
C ASP A 395 3.97 16.96 -27.93
N SER A 396 3.99 15.63 -27.90
CA SER A 396 3.14 14.75 -28.73
C SER A 396 1.90 14.24 -27.98
N ASN A 397 0.83 13.97 -28.73
CA ASN A 397 -0.33 13.18 -28.27
C ASN A 397 -0.58 12.04 -29.29
N PRO A 398 -0.59 10.77 -28.88
CA PRO A 398 -0.30 10.27 -27.53
C PRO A 398 1.14 10.58 -27.06
N PRO A 399 1.41 10.53 -25.74
CA PRO A 399 2.76 10.74 -25.22
C PRO A 399 3.76 9.78 -25.84
N ALA A 400 4.95 10.28 -26.19
CA ALA A 400 5.98 9.44 -26.79
C ALA A 400 6.65 8.59 -25.72
N SER A 401 6.82 7.30 -26.01
CA SER A 401 7.54 6.38 -25.14
C SER A 401 9.05 6.65 -25.19
N PRO A 402 9.79 6.42 -24.08
CA PRO A 402 11.25 6.46 -24.08
C PRO A 402 11.83 5.60 -25.20
N CYS A 403 12.94 6.02 -25.79
CA CYS A 403 13.58 5.26 -26.88
C CYS A 403 14.23 3.97 -26.35
N GLY A 404 14.54 3.02 -27.25
CA GLY A 404 15.15 1.74 -26.86
C GLY A 404 16.44 1.88 -26.06
N MET A 405 17.29 2.85 -26.41
CA MET A 405 18.52 3.13 -25.68
C MET A 405 18.26 3.66 -24.27
N CYS A 406 17.25 4.53 -24.09
CA CYS A 406 16.85 4.97 -22.75
C CYS A 406 16.28 3.81 -21.94
N ARG A 407 15.42 2.99 -22.53
CA ARG A 407 14.85 1.81 -21.86
C ARG A 407 15.95 0.89 -21.34
N GLN A 408 16.91 0.56 -22.20
CA GLN A 408 18.05 -0.28 -21.83
C GLN A 408 18.93 0.37 -20.75
N PHE A 409 19.14 1.68 -20.83
CA PHE A 409 19.92 2.43 -19.83
C PHE A 409 19.22 2.49 -18.48
N MET A 410 17.90 2.72 -18.46
CA MET A 410 17.12 2.75 -17.23
C MET A 410 17.08 1.38 -16.57
N ASN A 411 17.00 0.29 -17.36
CA ASN A 411 16.96 -1.08 -16.86
C ASN A 411 18.11 -1.43 -15.90
N GLU A 412 19.29 -0.82 -16.07
CA GLU A 412 20.45 -0.99 -15.17
C GLU A 412 20.16 -0.51 -13.73
N PHE A 413 19.32 0.52 -13.59
CA PHE A 413 19.07 1.21 -12.32
C PHE A 413 17.66 1.00 -11.78
N THR A 414 16.82 0.22 -12.46
CA THR A 414 15.39 0.12 -12.17
C THR A 414 14.93 -1.32 -12.12
N THR A 415 13.96 -1.61 -11.25
CA THR A 415 13.33 -2.93 -11.19
C THR A 415 12.32 -3.11 -12.33
N PRO A 416 11.92 -4.37 -12.66
CA PRO A 416 10.91 -4.63 -13.69
C PRO A 416 9.56 -3.94 -13.44
N SER A 417 9.23 -3.67 -12.18
CA SER A 417 8.00 -2.98 -11.75
C SER A 417 8.13 -1.46 -11.68
N PHE A 418 9.28 -0.89 -12.03
CA PHE A 418 9.55 0.53 -11.92
C PHE A 418 8.57 1.35 -12.78
N PRO A 419 7.84 2.32 -12.19
CA PRO A 419 6.79 3.06 -12.90
C PRO A 419 7.36 4.23 -13.72
N ILE A 420 6.95 4.28 -14.99
CA ILE A 420 7.31 5.31 -15.96
C ILE A 420 6.03 6.07 -16.35
N TYR A 421 5.97 7.34 -15.96
CA TYR A 421 4.85 8.24 -16.23
C TYR A 421 5.12 9.06 -17.48
N MET A 422 4.37 8.85 -18.55
CA MET A 422 4.55 9.56 -19.82
C MET A 422 3.44 10.58 -20.03
N TYR A 423 3.80 11.86 -20.18
CA TYR A 423 2.90 12.99 -20.30
C TYR A 423 2.93 13.60 -21.70
N GLY A 424 1.77 13.73 -22.31
CA GLY A 424 1.58 14.39 -23.61
C GLY A 424 1.28 15.88 -23.49
N SER A 425 1.09 16.54 -24.63
CA SER A 425 0.84 18.00 -24.69
C SER A 425 -0.56 18.41 -24.20
N GLU A 426 -1.54 17.49 -24.15
CA GLU A 426 -2.90 17.74 -23.64
C GLU A 426 -3.11 17.26 -22.20
N GLY A 427 -2.03 16.97 -21.47
CA GLY A 427 -2.12 16.41 -20.11
C GLY A 427 -2.58 14.94 -20.08
N THR A 428 -2.57 14.27 -21.24
CA THR A 428 -2.71 12.83 -21.34
C THR A 428 -1.53 12.16 -20.62
N CYS A 429 -1.83 11.24 -19.69
CA CYS A 429 -0.83 10.53 -18.92
C CYS A 429 -0.98 9.03 -19.18
N THR A 430 0.08 8.41 -19.69
CA THR A 430 0.16 6.96 -19.86
C THR A 430 1.20 6.43 -18.88
N ILE A 431 0.80 5.45 -18.07
CA ILE A 431 1.70 4.81 -17.10
C ILE A 431 2.07 3.45 -17.66
N LYS A 432 3.36 3.14 -17.68
CA LYS A 432 3.87 1.80 -17.98
C LYS A 432 4.96 1.41 -16.99
N THR A 433 5.12 0.12 -16.78
CA THR A 433 6.25 -0.43 -16.04
C THR A 433 7.47 -0.61 -16.94
N MET A 434 8.66 -0.73 -16.35
CA MET A 434 9.88 -1.01 -17.10
C MET A 434 9.76 -2.29 -17.93
N ARG A 435 9.18 -3.37 -17.36
CA ARG A 435 8.94 -4.64 -18.07
C ARG A 435 7.99 -4.51 -19.26
N GLU A 436 6.93 -3.72 -19.13
CA GLU A 436 5.99 -3.48 -20.24
C GLU A 436 6.65 -2.68 -21.39
N LEU A 437 7.66 -1.87 -21.08
CA LEU A 437 8.40 -1.09 -22.07
C LEU A 437 9.58 -1.87 -22.66
N LEU A 438 10.22 -2.75 -21.91
CA LEU A 438 11.35 -3.56 -22.35
C LEU A 438 11.20 -5.00 -21.82
N PRO A 439 10.36 -5.83 -22.48
CA PRO A 439 10.25 -7.24 -22.15
C PRO A 439 11.57 -7.95 -22.47
N ASP A 440 11.89 -8.99 -21.69
CA ASP A 440 13.11 -9.81 -21.84
C ASP A 440 14.39 -8.97 -21.95
N SER A 441 14.46 -7.90 -21.15
CA SER A 441 15.57 -6.95 -21.11
C SER A 441 16.89 -7.64 -20.75
N PHE A 442 17.97 -7.21 -21.40
CA PHE A 442 19.32 -7.59 -21.00
C PHE A 442 19.74 -6.79 -19.75
N GLY A 443 20.31 -7.45 -18.74
CA GLY A 443 20.69 -6.81 -17.49
C GLY A 443 21.91 -7.43 -16.79
N PRO A 444 22.33 -6.87 -15.65
CA PRO A 444 23.43 -7.40 -14.84
C PRO A 444 23.31 -8.91 -14.52
N GLU A 445 22.07 -9.40 -14.38
CA GLU A 445 21.71 -10.80 -14.16
C GLU A 445 22.20 -11.74 -15.28
N ASP A 446 22.26 -11.28 -16.52
CA ASP A 446 22.64 -12.11 -17.66
C ASP A 446 24.13 -12.44 -17.70
N PHE A 447 24.97 -11.59 -17.12
CA PHE A 447 26.41 -11.84 -17.03
C PHE A 447 26.77 -12.97 -16.09
N SER A 448 25.86 -13.33 -15.17
CA SER A 448 26.05 -14.40 -14.19
C SER A 448 25.62 -15.79 -14.66
N LYS A 449 25.01 -15.88 -15.86
CA LYS A 449 24.54 -17.16 -16.42
C LYS A 449 25.73 -18.00 -16.92
N GLU A 450 25.70 -19.30 -16.62
CA GLU A 450 26.70 -20.25 -17.13
C GLU A 450 26.71 -20.22 -18.66
N ARG A 451 27.88 -19.91 -19.23
CA ARG A 451 28.06 -19.91 -20.68
C ARG A 451 28.30 -21.35 -21.13
N VAL A 452 27.55 -21.81 -22.12
CA VAL A 452 27.88 -23.05 -22.83
C VAL A 452 29.27 -22.85 -23.43
N GLN A 453 30.25 -23.59 -22.93
CA GLN A 453 31.59 -23.59 -23.52
C GLN A 453 31.43 -24.07 -24.96
N ALA A 454 31.83 -23.24 -25.92
CA ALA A 454 31.87 -23.65 -27.32
C ALA A 454 32.84 -24.83 -27.42
N SER A 455 32.29 -26.00 -27.77
CA SER A 455 33.02 -27.25 -28.01
C SER A 455 33.88 -27.17 -29.26
#